data_AF-G4RNE5-F1
#
_entry.id   AF-G4RNE5-F1
#
_cell.length_a   1.000
_cell.length_b   1.000
_cell.length_c   1.000
_cell.angle_alpha   90.00
_cell.angle_beta   90.00
_cell.angle_gamma   90.00
#
_symmetry.space_group_name_H-M   'P 1'
#
loop_
_entity.id
_entity.type
_entity.pdbx_description
1 polymer ?
#
loop_
_entity_poly.entity_id
_entity_poly.type
_entity_poly.pdbx_seq_one_letter_code
_entity_poly.pdbx_strand_id
1 'polypeptide(L)'
;MLTYIFIPIDIFFVISIIEEIKRRVQAYGMPCGAPPNGLKLEENLYVSDGWAIYSSQDGTKCLYMGEVAQAVAYVGKVDCVKKIEGVKLSPPFLELYEDEEYAVILGVCGTDVCIQEWRDEAPNCTCISNLKLDEYIKMVKILENYNLID
;
A
#
# COMPACT_ATOMS: atom_id res chain seq x y z
N MET A 1 -25.66 1.38 -16.21
CA MET A 1 -24.57 2.38 -16.22
C MET A 1 -23.80 2.15 -14.93
N LEU A 2 -22.69 1.41 -14.99
CA LEU A 2 -21.87 1.10 -13.81
C LEU A 2 -20.99 2.32 -13.56
N THR A 3 -21.35 3.12 -12.56
CA THR A 3 -20.51 4.21 -12.06
C THR A 3 -19.34 3.56 -11.34
N TYR A 4 -18.19 3.49 -12.00
CA TYR A 4 -16.92 3.16 -11.34
C TYR A 4 -16.66 4.27 -10.34
N ILE A 5 -16.91 3.99 -9.05
CA ILE A 5 -16.42 4.86 -7.98
C ILE A 5 -14.93 4.54 -7.91
N PHE A 6 -14.14 5.30 -8.66
CA PHE A 6 -12.71 5.44 -8.40
C PHE A 6 -12.64 6.13 -7.03
N ILE A 7 -12.36 5.36 -5.98
CA ILE A 7 -12.05 5.95 -4.68
C ILE A 7 -10.56 6.28 -4.78
N PRO A 8 -10.15 7.55 -4.92
CA PRO A 8 -8.77 7.89 -4.68
C PRO A 8 -8.48 7.49 -3.23
N ILE A 9 -7.64 6.48 -3.03
CA ILE A 9 -7.18 6.08 -1.71
C ILE A 9 -6.25 7.20 -1.24
N ASP A 10 -6.84 8.29 -0.76
CA ASP A 10 -6.11 9.44 -0.22
C ASP A 10 -5.58 9.09 1.19
N ILE A 11 -4.39 8.48 1.18
CA ILE A 11 -3.15 8.96 1.82
C ILE A 11 -3.21 9.25 3.34
N PHE A 12 -3.53 8.31 4.23
CA PHE A 12 -3.15 8.47 5.66
C PHE A 12 -2.41 7.28 6.28
N PHE A 13 -2.75 6.01 6.02
CA PHE A 13 -1.90 4.88 6.45
C PHE A 13 -0.74 4.61 5.48
N VAL A 14 -0.95 4.92 4.20
CA VAL A 14 0.13 5.05 3.22
C VAL A 14 1.20 6.02 3.74
N ILE A 15 0.85 7.03 4.56
CA ILE A 15 1.81 7.96 5.18
C ILE A 15 2.80 7.22 6.10
N SER A 16 2.41 6.24 6.93
CA SER A 16 3.39 5.64 7.87
C SER A 16 4.48 4.86 7.14
N ILE A 17 4.09 4.02 6.17
CA ILE A 17 5.02 3.26 5.32
C ILE A 17 5.82 4.20 4.42
N ILE A 18 5.17 5.20 3.81
CA ILE A 18 5.83 6.19 2.94
C ILE A 18 6.84 7.03 3.71
N GLU A 19 6.47 7.55 4.88
CA GLU A 19 7.35 8.34 5.74
C GLU A 19 8.52 7.51 6.23
N GLU A 20 8.30 6.24 6.60
CA GLU A 20 9.37 5.35 6.97
C GLU A 20 10.33 5.05 5.80
N ILE A 21 9.79 4.86 4.58
CA ILE A 21 10.62 4.75 3.37
C ILE A 21 11.41 6.03 3.13
N LYS A 22 10.77 7.22 3.15
CA LYS A 22 11.44 8.51 2.98
C LYS A 22 12.57 8.66 3.98
N ARG A 23 12.30 8.41 5.26
CA ARG A 23 13.27 8.49 6.35
C ARG A 23 14.46 7.58 6.12
N ARG A 24 14.23 6.33 5.71
CA ARG A 24 15.31 5.37 5.40
C ARG A 24 16.10 5.79 4.17
N VAL A 25 15.45 6.21 3.09
CA VAL A 25 16.13 6.69 1.87
C VAL A 25 16.96 7.93 2.19
N GLN A 26 16.46 8.84 3.03
CA GLN A 26 17.20 10.05 3.39
C GLN A 26 18.40 9.75 4.28
N ALA A 27 18.26 8.82 5.23
CA ALA A 27 19.31 8.44 6.17
C ALA A 27 20.40 7.55 5.54
N TYR A 28 20.01 6.59 4.71
CA TYR A 28 20.90 5.52 4.23
C TYR A 28 21.08 5.49 2.71
N GLY A 29 20.28 6.24 1.96
CA GLY A 29 20.34 6.28 0.51
C GLY A 29 21.60 6.97 -0.01
N MET A 30 22.06 6.50 -1.17
CA MET A 30 23.16 7.10 -1.92
C MET A 30 22.65 8.09 -2.96
N PRO A 31 23.40 9.15 -3.29
CA PRO A 31 23.03 10.07 -4.37
C PRO A 31 22.80 9.35 -5.69
N CYS A 32 21.73 9.69 -6.40
CA CYS A 32 21.37 9.07 -7.67
C CYS A 32 20.51 10.01 -8.55
N GLY A 33 20.29 9.63 -9.80
CA GLY A 33 19.30 10.27 -10.67
C GLY A 33 17.91 9.66 -10.50
N ALA A 34 16.86 10.43 -10.76
CA ALA A 34 15.50 9.91 -10.77
C ALA A 34 15.34 8.86 -11.90
N PRO A 35 14.75 7.69 -11.63
CA PRO A 35 14.53 6.69 -12.67
C PRO A 35 13.43 7.18 -13.64
N PRO A 36 13.55 6.89 -14.94
CA PRO A 36 12.59 7.37 -15.94
C PRO A 36 11.20 6.74 -15.82
N ASN A 37 11.05 5.60 -15.12
CA ASN A 37 9.82 4.78 -15.11
C ASN A 37 9.41 4.28 -13.71
N GLY A 38 9.65 5.05 -12.66
CA GLY A 38 9.25 4.67 -11.30
C GLY A 38 7.74 4.81 -11.06
N LEU A 39 7.16 3.89 -10.28
CA LEU A 39 5.84 4.11 -9.69
C LEU A 39 5.95 5.23 -8.67
N LYS A 40 5.20 6.32 -8.89
CA LYS A 40 5.10 7.41 -7.92
C LYS A 40 4.26 6.94 -6.73
N LEU A 41 4.87 6.93 -5.54
CA LEU A 41 4.15 6.67 -4.29
C LEU A 41 3.59 7.97 -3.72
N GLU A 42 4.35 9.05 -3.81
CA GLU A 42 3.94 10.40 -3.36
C GLU A 42 4.72 11.48 -4.12
N GLU A 43 4.47 12.75 -3.78
CA GLU A 43 5.34 13.84 -4.22
C GLU A 43 6.79 13.55 -3.80
N ASN A 44 7.67 13.52 -4.81
CA ASN A 44 9.09 13.25 -4.68
C ASN A 44 9.52 11.84 -4.21
N LEU A 45 8.60 10.89 -3.99
CA LEU A 45 8.93 9.50 -3.67
C LEU A 45 8.47 8.53 -4.77
N TYR A 46 9.42 7.72 -5.25
CA TYR A 46 9.21 6.74 -6.31
C TYR A 46 9.78 5.38 -5.94
N VAL A 47 9.20 4.31 -6.47
CA VAL A 47 9.78 2.97 -6.42
C VAL A 47 9.95 2.39 -7.83
N SER A 48 11.12 1.79 -8.09
CA SER A 48 11.46 1.22 -9.40
C SER A 48 12.48 0.10 -9.22
N ASP A 49 12.22 -1.09 -9.77
CA ASP A 49 13.17 -2.21 -9.81
C ASP A 49 13.83 -2.55 -8.46
N GLY A 50 13.08 -2.46 -7.36
CA GLY A 50 13.58 -2.73 -6.00
C GLY A 50 14.26 -1.54 -5.32
N TRP A 51 14.35 -0.39 -5.99
CA TRP A 51 14.85 0.85 -5.42
C TRP A 51 13.72 1.75 -4.95
N ALA A 52 13.90 2.38 -3.80
CA ALA A 52 13.13 3.55 -3.38
C ALA A 52 13.97 4.80 -3.64
N ILE A 53 13.37 5.80 -4.28
CA ILE A 53 14.02 7.03 -4.71
C ILE A 53 13.25 8.21 -4.12
N TYR A 54 13.96 9.03 -3.35
CA TYR A 54 13.38 10.19 -2.70
C TYR A 54 14.15 11.46 -3.09
N SER A 55 13.44 12.45 -3.62
CA SER A 55 13.97 13.77 -3.96
C SER A 55 13.66 14.76 -2.85
N SER A 56 14.69 15.37 -2.28
CA SER A 56 14.57 16.39 -1.23
C SER A 56 15.30 17.67 -1.64
N GLN A 57 15.27 18.69 -0.78
CA GLN A 57 16.04 19.92 -0.99
C GLN A 57 17.56 19.65 -1.04
N ASP A 58 18.02 18.58 -0.39
CA ASP A 58 19.43 18.17 -0.37
C ASP A 58 19.84 17.30 -1.59
N GLY A 59 18.92 17.12 -2.54
CA GLY A 59 19.08 16.30 -3.74
C GLY A 59 18.32 14.97 -3.69
N THR A 60 18.54 14.15 -4.73
CA THR A 60 17.88 12.86 -4.92
C THR A 60 18.75 11.73 -4.38
N LYS A 61 18.15 10.89 -3.53
CA LYS A 61 18.78 9.69 -2.96
C LYS A 61 18.02 8.44 -3.34
N CYS A 62 18.77 7.35 -3.52
CA CYS A 62 18.24 6.02 -3.81
C CYS A 62 18.68 5.05 -2.72
N LEU A 63 17.75 4.21 -2.27
CA LEU A 63 18.03 3.08 -1.40
C LEU A 63 17.49 1.81 -2.04
N TYR A 64 18.33 0.80 -2.20
CA TYR A 64 17.86 -0.52 -2.63
C TYR A 64 17.14 -1.18 -1.45
N MET A 65 15.84 -1.41 -1.62
CA MET A 65 14.97 -2.04 -0.61
C MET A 65 14.44 -3.40 -1.09
N GLY A 66 14.89 -3.87 -2.26
CA GLY A 66 14.57 -5.19 -2.81
C GLY A 66 13.07 -5.44 -2.88
N GLU A 67 12.64 -6.54 -2.25
CA GLU A 67 11.23 -6.96 -2.25
C GLU A 67 10.29 -5.98 -1.55
N VAL A 68 10.77 -5.10 -0.66
CA VAL A 68 9.93 -4.10 0.04
C VAL A 68 9.42 -3.04 -0.92
N ALA A 69 10.30 -2.52 -1.78
CA ALA A 69 9.89 -1.54 -2.78
C ALA A 69 8.83 -2.12 -3.73
N GLN A 70 8.90 -3.43 -4.00
CA GLN A 70 7.87 -4.14 -4.77
C GLN A 70 6.59 -4.32 -3.96
N ALA A 71 6.67 -4.71 -2.68
CA ALA A 71 5.52 -4.87 -1.81
C ALA A 71 4.72 -3.57 -1.67
N VAL A 72 5.40 -2.44 -1.45
CA VAL A 72 4.74 -1.13 -1.39
C VAL A 72 4.16 -0.70 -2.74
N ALA A 73 4.81 -1.06 -3.85
CA ALA A 73 4.25 -0.83 -5.17
C ALA A 73 2.95 -1.62 -5.43
N TYR A 74 2.79 -2.81 -4.84
CA TYR A 74 1.56 -3.59 -4.94
C TYR A 74 0.42 -2.94 -4.16
N VAL A 75 0.69 -2.44 -2.95
CA VAL A 75 -0.29 -1.69 -2.15
C VAL A 75 -0.87 -0.51 -2.94
N GLY A 76 -0.01 0.27 -3.62
CA GLY A 76 -0.44 1.42 -4.42
C GLY A 76 -1.24 1.08 -5.69
N LYS A 77 -1.43 -0.21 -6.01
CA LYS A 77 -2.18 -0.67 -7.20
C LYS A 77 -3.43 -1.48 -6.86
N VAL A 78 -3.77 -1.56 -5.58
CA VAL A 78 -4.96 -2.26 -5.11
C VAL A 78 -6.20 -1.53 -5.61
N ASP A 79 -7.08 -2.26 -6.26
CA ASP A 79 -8.33 -1.72 -6.79
C ASP A 79 -9.49 -2.70 -6.56
N CYS A 80 -10.69 -2.15 -6.45
CA CYS A 80 -11.92 -2.85 -6.20
C CYS A 80 -12.51 -3.39 -7.51
N VAL A 81 -12.48 -4.72 -7.70
CA VAL A 81 -13.00 -5.35 -8.94
C VAL A 81 -14.46 -5.74 -8.85
N LYS A 82 -14.97 -6.08 -7.66
CA LYS A 82 -16.36 -6.53 -7.48
C LYS A 82 -16.86 -6.33 -6.05
N LYS A 83 -17.93 -5.55 -5.88
CA LYS A 83 -18.63 -5.40 -4.60
C LYS A 83 -19.36 -6.68 -4.19
N ILE A 84 -19.30 -6.99 -2.89
CA ILE A 84 -19.95 -8.14 -2.26
C ILE A 84 -20.58 -7.71 -0.92
N GLU A 85 -21.56 -8.46 -0.44
CA GLU A 85 -22.25 -8.13 0.81
C GLU A 85 -21.55 -8.75 2.03
N GLY A 86 -21.20 -7.91 3.01
CA GLY A 86 -21.06 -8.29 4.43
C GLY A 86 -20.21 -9.52 4.73
N VAL A 87 -19.04 -9.66 4.11
CA VAL A 87 -18.16 -10.81 4.34
C VAL A 87 -17.18 -10.52 5.47
N LYS A 88 -17.05 -11.47 6.40
CA LYS A 88 -16.02 -11.41 7.43
C LYS A 88 -14.64 -11.65 6.81
N LEU A 89 -13.70 -10.74 7.05
CA LEU A 89 -12.30 -10.92 6.66
C LEU A 89 -11.59 -11.91 7.59
N SER A 90 -10.63 -12.64 7.01
CA SER A 90 -9.65 -13.48 7.71
C SER A 90 -8.25 -12.91 7.53
N PRO A 91 -7.32 -13.16 8.48
CA PRO A 91 -5.95 -12.68 8.39
C PRO A 91 -5.19 -13.33 7.19
N PRO A 92 -4.06 -12.73 6.76
CA PRO A 92 -3.47 -11.50 7.30
C PRO A 92 -4.31 -10.25 7.00
N PHE A 93 -4.26 -9.28 7.91
CA PHE A 93 -4.90 -7.99 7.73
C PHE A 93 -3.85 -6.96 7.33
N LEU A 94 -4.22 -6.06 6.44
CA LEU A 94 -3.41 -4.89 6.10
C LEU A 94 -4.33 -3.68 6.07
N GLU A 95 -4.15 -2.79 7.03
CA GLU A 95 -4.80 -1.49 7.02
C GLU A 95 -4.19 -0.62 5.91
N LEU A 96 -5.03 -0.04 5.08
CA LEU A 96 -4.65 0.90 4.01
C LEU A 96 -4.94 2.35 4.38
N TYR A 97 -5.84 2.53 5.34
CA TYR A 97 -6.26 3.81 5.88
C TYR A 97 -6.94 3.56 7.23
N GLU A 98 -6.68 4.42 8.21
CA GLU A 98 -7.44 4.50 9.46
C GLU A 98 -7.47 5.96 9.93
N ASP A 99 -8.66 6.44 10.28
CA ASP A 99 -8.89 7.61 11.13
C ASP A 99 -9.91 7.25 12.23
N GLU A 100 -10.31 8.21 13.07
CA GLU A 100 -11.20 7.96 14.21
C GLU A 100 -12.56 7.34 13.83
N GLU A 101 -13.05 7.55 12.60
CA GLU A 101 -14.40 7.14 12.17
C GLU A 101 -14.39 6.19 10.96
N TYR A 102 -13.26 6.06 10.25
CA TYR A 102 -13.17 5.37 8.97
C TYR A 102 -11.87 4.57 8.84
N ALA A 103 -11.99 3.31 8.41
CA ALA A 103 -10.84 2.48 8.09
C ALA A 103 -11.03 1.71 6.78
N VAL A 104 -9.94 1.44 6.07
CA VAL A 104 -9.91 0.58 4.88
C VAL A 104 -8.96 -0.56 5.15
N ILE A 105 -9.48 -1.78 5.18
CA ILE A 105 -8.72 -2.97 5.56
C ILE A 105 -8.69 -3.95 4.40
N LEU A 106 -7.52 -4.44 4.05
CA LEU A 106 -7.34 -5.63 3.23
C LEU A 106 -7.33 -6.87 4.11
N GLY A 107 -7.96 -7.93 3.63
CA GLY A 107 -7.92 -9.23 4.26
C GLY A 107 -8.39 -10.32 3.32
N VAL A 108 -8.46 -11.55 3.82
CA VAL A 108 -8.86 -12.72 3.04
C VAL A 108 -10.36 -12.97 3.18
N CYS A 109 -11.07 -13.13 2.06
CA CYS A 109 -12.49 -13.43 2.00
C CYS A 109 -12.73 -14.70 1.16
N GLY A 110 -12.73 -15.86 1.82
CA GLY A 110 -12.74 -17.14 1.12
C GLY A 110 -11.42 -17.41 0.41
N THR A 111 -11.42 -17.41 -0.93
CA THR A 111 -10.22 -17.61 -1.75
C THR A 111 -9.65 -16.32 -2.33
N ASP A 112 -10.32 -15.19 -2.09
CA ASP A 112 -9.98 -13.90 -2.67
C ASP A 112 -9.42 -12.94 -1.62
N VAL A 113 -8.78 -11.87 -2.09
CA VAL A 113 -8.37 -10.73 -1.26
C VAL A 113 -9.45 -9.67 -1.35
N CYS A 114 -10.00 -9.28 -0.22
CA CYS A 114 -11.04 -8.26 -0.14
C CYS A 114 -10.54 -6.99 0.51
N ILE A 115 -11.07 -5.86 0.02
CA ILE A 115 -11.05 -4.55 0.68
C ILE A 115 -12.36 -4.44 1.46
N GLN A 116 -12.27 -4.07 2.74
CA GLN A 116 -13.41 -3.77 3.58
C GLN A 116 -13.27 -2.36 4.14
N GLU A 117 -14.28 -1.55 3.87
CA GLU A 117 -14.42 -0.22 4.46
C GLU A 117 -15.21 -0.35 5.76
N TRP A 118 -14.67 0.22 6.82
CA TRP A 118 -15.28 0.33 8.13
C TRP A 118 -15.67 1.78 8.37
N ARG A 119 -16.87 2.00 8.92
CA ARG A 119 -17.35 3.29 9.42
C ARG A 119 -17.97 3.10 10.78
N ASP A 120 -17.65 3.96 11.74
CA ASP A 120 -18.21 3.91 13.10
C ASP A 120 -18.11 2.50 13.72
N GLU A 121 -16.93 1.87 13.62
CA GLU A 121 -16.64 0.50 14.11
C GLU A 121 -17.44 -0.64 13.44
N ALA A 122 -18.12 -0.37 12.31
CA ALA A 122 -18.90 -1.37 11.58
C ALA A 122 -18.46 -1.51 10.11
N PRO A 123 -18.45 -2.74 9.55
CA PRO A 123 -18.24 -2.93 8.12
C PRO A 123 -19.35 -2.26 7.30
N ASN A 124 -18.98 -1.31 6.46
CA ASN A 124 -19.90 -0.56 5.60
C ASN A 124 -19.95 -1.13 4.17
N CYS A 125 -18.78 -1.41 3.59
CA CYS A 125 -18.67 -1.92 2.21
C CYS A 125 -17.60 -3.01 2.16
N THR A 126 -17.81 -4.03 1.33
CA THR A 126 -16.80 -5.05 1.04
C THR A 126 -16.70 -5.26 -0.46
N CYS A 127 -15.47 -5.40 -0.96
CA CYS A 127 -15.27 -5.80 -2.33
C CYS A 127 -14.04 -6.66 -2.53
N ILE A 128 -14.12 -7.54 -3.52
CA ILE A 128 -12.99 -8.30 -4.01
C ILE A 128 -12.04 -7.33 -4.71
N SER A 129 -10.75 -7.47 -4.43
CA SER A 129 -9.68 -6.69 -5.04
C SER A 129 -9.09 -7.37 -6.28
N ASN A 130 -8.29 -6.64 -7.04
CA ASN A 130 -7.48 -7.18 -8.13
C ASN A 130 -6.25 -7.98 -7.66
N LEU A 131 -5.97 -8.07 -6.35
CA LEU A 131 -4.83 -8.81 -5.81
C LEU A 131 -5.11 -10.31 -5.78
N LYS A 132 -4.09 -11.09 -6.16
CA LYS A 132 -4.10 -12.53 -5.90
C LYS A 132 -3.71 -12.83 -4.46
N LEU A 133 -4.29 -13.89 -3.91
CA LEU A 133 -4.08 -14.28 -2.51
C LEU A 133 -2.62 -14.60 -2.17
N ASP A 134 -1.92 -15.30 -3.05
CA ASP A 134 -0.50 -15.65 -2.88
C ASP A 134 0.41 -14.42 -2.92
N GLU A 135 0.16 -13.51 -3.86
CA GLU A 135 0.85 -12.22 -3.97
C GLU A 135 0.61 -11.35 -2.72
N TYR A 136 -0.64 -11.29 -2.24
CA TYR A 136 -1.02 -10.57 -1.02
C TYR A 136 -0.33 -11.12 0.23
N ILE A 137 -0.37 -12.44 0.45
CA ILE A 137 0.29 -13.07 1.60
C ILE A 137 1.81 -12.83 1.56
N LYS A 138 2.43 -12.91 0.37
CA LYS A 138 3.86 -12.62 0.22
C LYS A 138 4.16 -11.16 0.56
N MET A 139 3.33 -10.24 0.06
CA MET A 139 3.46 -8.80 0.30
C MET A 139 3.38 -8.48 1.79
N VAL A 140 2.35 -8.96 2.51
CA VAL A 140 2.21 -8.71 3.96
C VAL A 140 3.44 -9.20 4.72
N LYS A 141 3.92 -10.43 4.45
CA LYS A 141 5.13 -10.96 5.08
C LYS A 141 6.37 -10.12 4.84
N ILE A 142 6.51 -9.54 3.64
CA ILE A 142 7.63 -8.63 3.34
C ILE A 142 7.53 -7.37 4.20
N LEU A 143 6.35 -6.78 4.31
CA LEU A 143 6.13 -5.56 5.09
C LEU A 143 6.35 -5.81 6.59
N GLU A 144 5.83 -6.92 7.13
CA GLU A 144 6.06 -7.37 8.52
C GLU A 144 7.56 -7.56 8.80
N ASN A 145 8.27 -8.30 7.94
CA ASN A 145 9.70 -8.58 8.13
C ASN A 145 10.59 -7.32 8.14
N TYR A 146 10.10 -6.22 7.56
CA TYR A 146 10.80 -4.94 7.55
C TYR A 146 10.31 -3.96 8.63
N ASN A 147 9.42 -4.42 9.51
CA ASN A 147 8.74 -3.65 10.55
C ASN A 147 8.06 -2.40 9.97
N LEU A 148 7.35 -2.58 8.85
CA LEU A 148 6.56 -1.52 8.22
C LEU A 148 5.08 -1.59 8.61
N ILE A 149 4.65 -2.73 9.12
CA ILE A 149 3.32 -3.03 9.66
C ILE A 149 3.48 -4.00 10.84
N ASP A 150 2.51 -4.02 11.74
CA ASP A 150 2.49 -4.85 12.96
C ASP A 150 1.65 -6.13 12.81
#